data_AF-A0A3D2USM6-F1
#
_entry.id   AF-A0A3D2USM6-F1
#
_cell.length_a   1.000
_cell.length_b   1.000
_cell.length_c   1.000
_cell.angle_alpha   90.00
_cell.angle_beta   90.00
_cell.angle_gamma   90.00
#
_symmetry.space_group_name_H-M   'P 1'
#
loop_
_entity.id
_entity.type
_entity.pdbx_description
1 polymer ?
#
loop_
_entity_poly.entity_id
_entity_poly.type
_entity_poly.pdbx_seq_one_letter_code
_entity_poly.pdbx_strand_id
1 'polypeptide(L)'
;MFNKVLIANRGEIAIRIMRACKELGIKTVAVYSDADKNSQHVQFADEAFYLGDSAPKESYLNIDKLIDAAIQTQADAIHPGYGFLSENASFAGKVESANVTFIGPSADSIRAMGDKAESKILMKKAGVPTVPGFEGLESEKDFVKAAKEIGYPVLVKAAAGGGGKGMRVVNEEGELSEALQAAKREALNSFGDERLLIEKYIADGHHIEIQVFGDKHGNLIHLFER
;
A
#
# COMPACT_ATOMS: atom_id res chain seq x y z
N MET A 1 0.33 -18.31 19.36
CA MET A 1 1.12 -18.65 18.16
C MET A 1 0.16 -19.20 17.13
N PHE A 2 0.31 -18.86 15.84
CA PHE A 2 -0.53 -19.42 14.79
C PHE A 2 -0.12 -20.87 14.50
N ASN A 3 -1.07 -21.71 14.10
CA ASN A 3 -0.81 -23.06 13.60
C ASN A 3 -0.68 -23.06 12.08
N LYS A 4 -1.46 -22.21 11.39
CA LYS A 4 -1.46 -22.10 9.93
C LYS A 4 -1.62 -20.66 9.47
N VAL A 5 -0.79 -20.24 8.50
CA VAL A 5 -0.84 -18.90 7.89
C VAL A 5 -1.07 -19.05 6.39
N LEU A 6 -2.05 -18.33 5.84
CA LEU A 6 -2.23 -18.17 4.40
C LEU A 6 -1.44 -16.95 3.92
N ILE A 7 -0.72 -17.10 2.81
CA ILE A 7 0.06 -16.00 2.24
C ILE A 7 -0.71 -15.47 1.04
N ALA A 8 -1.34 -14.31 1.19
CA ALA A 8 -2.13 -13.64 0.15
C ALA A 8 -1.22 -12.86 -0.83
N ASN A 9 -0.22 -13.55 -1.37
CA ASN A 9 0.76 -13.00 -2.32
C ASN A 9 1.39 -14.14 -3.14
N ARG A 10 2.33 -13.82 -4.03
CA ARG A 10 3.00 -14.75 -4.93
C ARG A 10 4.50 -14.50 -5.03
N GLY A 11 5.22 -15.43 -5.64
CA GLY A 11 6.63 -15.25 -5.98
C GLY A 11 7.54 -15.17 -4.76
N GLU A 12 8.55 -14.31 -4.82
CA GLU A 12 9.64 -14.29 -3.83
C GLU A 12 9.14 -13.96 -2.41
N ILE A 13 8.26 -12.95 -2.28
CA ILE A 13 7.77 -12.50 -0.98
C ILE A 13 6.96 -13.59 -0.28
N ALA A 14 6.22 -14.39 -1.06
CA ALA A 14 5.50 -15.53 -0.51
C ALA A 14 6.46 -16.57 0.06
N ILE A 15 7.55 -16.89 -0.65
CA ILE A 15 8.60 -17.79 -0.16
C ILE A 15 9.29 -17.21 1.08
N ARG A 16 9.60 -15.90 1.09
CA ARG A 16 10.22 -15.22 2.23
C ARG A 16 9.39 -15.33 3.51
N ILE A 17 8.08 -15.17 3.40
CA ILE A 17 7.15 -15.31 4.53
C ILE A 17 7.06 -16.77 4.97
N MET A 18 6.91 -17.69 4.03
CA MET A 18 6.79 -19.12 4.35
C MET A 18 8.05 -19.69 5.00
N ARG A 19 9.25 -19.20 4.63
CA ARG A 19 10.50 -19.55 5.33
C ARG A 19 10.45 -19.17 6.81
N ALA A 20 10.01 -17.94 7.12
CA ALA A 20 9.85 -17.50 8.51
C ALA A 20 8.80 -18.32 9.26
N CYS A 21 7.68 -18.66 8.62
CA CYS A 21 6.67 -19.54 9.21
C CYS A 21 7.25 -20.92 9.53
N LYS A 22 8.03 -21.50 8.60
CA LYS A 22 8.66 -22.81 8.77
C LYS A 22 9.68 -22.83 9.90
N GLU A 23 10.49 -21.79 10.05
CA GLU A 23 11.41 -21.61 11.18
C GLU A 23 10.68 -21.58 12.54
N LEU A 24 9.45 -21.07 12.55
CA LEU A 24 8.57 -21.01 13.72
C LEU A 24 7.68 -22.25 13.90
N GLY A 25 7.78 -23.25 13.01
CA GLY A 25 6.93 -24.45 13.04
C GLY A 25 5.47 -24.23 12.64
N ILE A 26 5.18 -23.15 11.90
CA ILE A 26 3.84 -22.76 11.46
C ILE A 26 3.60 -23.27 10.04
N LYS A 27 2.45 -23.94 9.80
CA LYS A 27 2.07 -24.43 8.47
C LYS A 27 1.70 -23.29 7.53
N THR A 28 1.90 -23.48 6.23
CA THR A 28 1.66 -22.42 5.25
C THR A 28 0.71 -22.83 4.13
N VAL A 29 -0.12 -21.89 3.70
CA VAL A 29 -0.97 -22.01 2.52
C VAL A 29 -0.54 -20.99 1.47
N ALA A 30 -0.11 -21.45 0.30
CA ALA A 30 0.06 -20.60 -0.87
C ALA A 30 -1.27 -20.45 -1.62
N VAL A 31 -1.57 -19.25 -2.09
CA VAL A 31 -2.65 -19.04 -3.07
C VAL A 31 -2.07 -18.87 -4.46
N TYR A 32 -2.82 -19.29 -5.49
CA TYR A 32 -2.34 -19.18 -6.87
C TYR A 32 -3.47 -19.03 -7.89
N SER A 33 -3.14 -18.38 -9.02
CA SER A 33 -3.98 -18.34 -10.22
C SER A 33 -3.47 -19.33 -11.28
N ASP A 34 -4.20 -19.47 -12.39
CA ASP A 34 -3.80 -20.37 -13.49
C ASP A 34 -2.38 -20.11 -14.00
N ALA A 35 -2.00 -18.83 -14.16
CA ALA A 35 -0.67 -18.42 -14.60
C ALA A 35 0.44 -18.85 -13.63
N ASP A 36 0.11 -19.05 -12.35
CA ASP A 36 1.06 -19.36 -11.29
C ASP A 36 1.01 -20.81 -10.81
N LYS A 37 0.24 -21.69 -11.46
CA LYS A 37 0.07 -23.09 -11.05
C LYS A 37 1.39 -23.84 -10.82
N ASN A 38 2.42 -23.49 -11.60
CA ASN A 38 3.75 -24.11 -11.51
C ASN A 38 4.80 -23.20 -10.83
N SER A 39 4.39 -22.08 -10.23
CA SER A 39 5.29 -21.13 -9.58
C SER A 39 5.93 -21.73 -8.33
N GLN A 40 7.17 -21.31 -8.05
CA GLN A 40 7.96 -21.87 -6.94
C GLN A 40 7.29 -21.71 -5.58
N HIS A 41 6.54 -20.62 -5.34
CA HIS A 41 5.87 -20.42 -4.06
C HIS A 41 4.75 -21.45 -3.84
N VAL A 42 4.09 -21.92 -4.89
CA VAL A 42 3.07 -22.97 -4.81
C VAL A 42 3.69 -24.30 -4.38
N GLN A 43 4.85 -24.65 -4.96
CA GLN A 43 5.56 -25.89 -4.64
C GLN A 43 6.23 -25.86 -3.27
N PHE A 44 6.51 -24.67 -2.73
CA PHE A 44 7.19 -24.50 -1.45
C PHE A 44 6.26 -24.64 -0.24
N ALA A 45 4.97 -24.35 -0.41
CA ALA A 45 3.98 -24.35 0.67
C ALA A 45 3.61 -25.77 1.13
N ASP A 46 3.12 -25.89 2.38
CA ASP A 46 2.57 -27.16 2.88
C ASP A 46 1.25 -27.52 2.18
N GLU A 47 0.48 -26.51 1.81
CA GLU A 47 -0.81 -26.60 1.13
C GLU A 47 -0.92 -25.45 0.12
N ALA A 48 -1.66 -25.67 -0.97
CA ALA A 48 -1.92 -24.65 -1.97
C ALA A 48 -3.40 -24.58 -2.33
N PHE A 49 -3.92 -23.36 -2.52
CA PHE A 49 -5.31 -23.09 -2.83
C PHE A 49 -5.45 -22.31 -4.14
N TYR A 50 -6.26 -22.83 -5.06
CA TYR A 50 -6.52 -22.22 -6.35
C TYR A 50 -7.55 -21.08 -6.23
N LEU A 51 -7.17 -19.87 -6.65
CA LEU A 51 -8.06 -18.71 -6.65
C LEU A 51 -8.89 -18.59 -7.93
N GLY A 52 -8.35 -18.96 -9.09
CA GLY A 52 -9.03 -18.76 -10.37
C GLY A 52 -8.10 -18.27 -11.47
N ASP A 53 -8.71 -17.66 -12.48
CA ASP A 53 -8.07 -17.23 -13.72
C ASP A 53 -6.86 -16.31 -13.52
N SER A 54 -6.03 -16.24 -14.55
CA SER A 54 -4.73 -15.55 -14.55
C SER A 54 -4.80 -14.04 -14.22
N ALA A 55 -5.94 -13.39 -14.48
CA ALA A 55 -6.08 -11.96 -14.23
C ALA A 55 -6.07 -11.65 -12.72
N PRO A 56 -5.27 -10.68 -12.23
CA PRO A 56 -5.20 -10.39 -10.79
C PRO A 56 -6.56 -10.02 -10.16
N LYS A 57 -7.43 -9.31 -10.88
CA LYS A 57 -8.79 -8.97 -10.43
C LYS A 57 -9.65 -10.20 -10.15
N GLU A 58 -9.42 -11.28 -10.89
CA GLU A 58 -10.10 -12.56 -10.73
C GLU A 58 -9.42 -13.48 -9.71
N SER A 59 -8.24 -13.10 -9.19
CA SER A 59 -7.41 -13.91 -8.30
C SER A 59 -6.84 -13.09 -7.13
N TYR A 60 -5.59 -12.63 -7.20
CA TYR A 60 -4.85 -12.02 -6.08
C TYR A 60 -5.42 -10.70 -5.54
N LEU A 61 -6.27 -10.01 -6.31
CA LEU A 61 -6.98 -8.79 -5.90
C LEU A 61 -8.44 -9.08 -5.51
N ASN A 62 -8.88 -10.33 -5.57
CA ASN A 62 -10.23 -10.72 -5.17
C ASN A 62 -10.26 -11.06 -3.69
N ILE A 63 -10.76 -10.11 -2.89
CA ILE A 63 -10.82 -10.24 -1.43
C ILE A 63 -11.64 -11.46 -1.02
N ASP A 64 -12.83 -11.66 -1.61
CA ASP A 64 -13.76 -12.70 -1.17
C ASP A 64 -13.14 -14.09 -1.38
N LYS A 65 -12.47 -14.31 -2.52
CA LYS A 65 -11.72 -15.56 -2.78
C LYS A 65 -10.59 -15.80 -1.78
N LEU A 66 -9.88 -14.76 -1.33
CA LEU A 66 -8.82 -14.90 -0.34
C LEU A 66 -9.37 -15.23 1.04
N ILE A 67 -10.50 -14.65 1.42
CA ILE A 67 -11.21 -14.99 2.67
C ILE A 67 -11.71 -16.43 2.61
N ASP A 68 -12.35 -16.83 1.51
CA ASP A 68 -12.82 -18.20 1.30
C ASP A 68 -11.66 -19.20 1.38
N ALA A 69 -10.52 -18.89 0.76
CA ALA A 69 -9.32 -19.72 0.83
C ALA A 69 -8.83 -19.90 2.28
N ALA A 70 -8.80 -18.81 3.06
CA ALA A 70 -8.38 -18.88 4.47
C ALA A 70 -9.36 -19.71 5.32
N ILE A 71 -10.66 -19.57 5.10
CA ILE A 71 -11.69 -20.34 5.80
C ILE A 71 -11.60 -21.83 5.45
N GLN A 72 -11.56 -22.16 4.15
CA GLN A 72 -11.53 -23.55 3.70
C GLN A 72 -10.26 -24.29 4.12
N THR A 73 -9.13 -23.58 4.14
CA THR A 73 -7.85 -24.15 4.59
C THR A 73 -7.64 -24.04 6.10
N GLN A 74 -8.58 -23.42 6.83
CA GLN A 74 -8.50 -23.22 8.29
C GLN A 74 -7.23 -22.47 8.71
N ALA A 75 -6.88 -21.40 7.99
CA ALA A 75 -5.76 -20.53 8.34
C ALA A 75 -6.14 -19.62 9.51
N ASP A 76 -5.27 -19.51 10.52
CA ASP A 76 -5.47 -18.63 11.67
C ASP A 76 -5.17 -17.15 11.33
N ALA A 77 -4.35 -16.94 10.30
CA ALA A 77 -3.90 -15.63 9.90
C ALA A 77 -3.61 -15.55 8.39
N ILE A 78 -3.67 -14.33 7.85
CA ILE A 78 -3.28 -13.99 6.49
C ILE A 78 -2.10 -13.01 6.53
N HIS A 79 -1.03 -13.33 5.82
CA HIS A 79 0.06 -12.38 5.55
C HIS A 79 -0.04 -11.86 4.11
N PRO A 80 -0.13 -10.54 3.90
CA PRO A 80 -0.35 -10.00 2.56
C PRO A 80 0.93 -9.74 1.74
N GLY A 81 2.12 -9.96 2.29
CA GLY A 81 3.38 -9.51 1.68
C GLY A 81 3.38 -8.00 1.41
N TYR A 82 3.83 -7.62 0.22
CA TYR A 82 3.78 -6.25 -0.29
C TYR A 82 3.07 -6.19 -1.65
N GLY A 83 2.55 -5.03 -2.02
CA GLY A 83 1.72 -4.88 -3.21
C GLY A 83 0.38 -5.64 -3.09
N PHE A 84 -0.32 -5.83 -4.20
CA PHE A 84 -1.68 -6.39 -4.22
C PHE A 84 -2.61 -5.71 -3.19
N LEU A 85 -2.98 -6.43 -2.14
CA LEU A 85 -3.90 -5.97 -1.10
C LEU A 85 -3.21 -5.63 0.23
N SER A 86 -1.87 -5.56 0.27
CA SER A 86 -1.11 -5.30 1.52
C SER A 86 -1.44 -3.97 2.20
N GLU A 87 -1.86 -2.97 1.42
CA GLU A 87 -2.25 -1.65 1.89
C GLU A 87 -3.75 -1.39 1.68
N ASN A 88 -4.55 -2.46 1.53
CA ASN A 88 -5.99 -2.33 1.34
C ASN A 88 -6.72 -2.45 2.69
N ALA A 89 -7.19 -1.31 3.23
CA ALA A 89 -7.88 -1.26 4.52
C ALA A 89 -9.16 -2.13 4.55
N SER A 90 -9.90 -2.20 3.43
CA SER A 90 -11.10 -3.03 3.33
C SER A 90 -10.78 -4.53 3.40
N PHE A 91 -9.64 -4.94 2.82
CA PHE A 91 -9.15 -6.31 2.93
C PHE A 91 -8.78 -6.64 4.37
N ALA A 92 -7.95 -5.82 5.02
CA ALA A 92 -7.58 -6.03 6.43
C ALA A 92 -8.81 -6.15 7.34
N GLY A 93 -9.79 -5.24 7.18
CA GLY A 93 -11.04 -5.28 7.95
C GLY A 93 -11.90 -6.52 7.66
N LYS A 94 -11.97 -6.98 6.40
CA LYS A 94 -12.69 -8.22 6.05
C LYS A 94 -12.00 -9.47 6.61
N VAL A 95 -10.67 -9.50 6.64
CA VAL A 95 -9.89 -10.58 7.27
C VAL A 95 -10.24 -10.68 8.76
N GLU A 96 -10.21 -9.55 9.47
CA GLU A 96 -10.58 -9.49 10.89
C GLU A 96 -12.05 -9.87 11.12
N SER A 97 -12.98 -9.42 10.26
CA SER A 97 -14.41 -9.76 10.33
C SER A 97 -14.68 -11.26 10.12
N ALA A 98 -13.78 -11.95 9.40
CA ALA A 98 -13.84 -13.40 9.20
C ALA A 98 -13.20 -14.18 10.37
N ASN A 99 -12.84 -13.53 11.47
CA ASN A 99 -12.11 -14.10 12.61
C ASN A 99 -10.74 -14.68 12.24
N VAL A 100 -10.12 -14.15 11.18
CA VAL A 100 -8.74 -14.47 10.78
C VAL A 100 -7.86 -13.28 11.14
N THR A 101 -6.63 -13.52 11.60
CA THR A 101 -5.72 -12.40 11.92
C THR A 101 -5.08 -11.83 10.66
N PHE A 102 -5.21 -10.53 10.42
CA PHE A 102 -4.41 -9.83 9.42
C PHE A 102 -3.00 -9.58 9.98
N ILE A 103 -1.96 -10.13 9.35
CA ILE A 103 -0.56 -9.89 9.75
C ILE A 103 -0.09 -8.57 9.14
N GLY A 104 -0.38 -7.48 9.84
CA GLY A 104 -0.04 -6.12 9.47
C GLY A 104 -0.61 -5.12 10.48
N PRO A 105 -0.55 -3.82 10.18
CA PRO A 105 -1.21 -2.80 10.99
C PRO A 105 -2.74 -2.91 10.88
N SER A 106 -3.46 -2.24 11.79
CA SER A 106 -4.94 -2.25 11.77
C SER A 106 -5.50 -1.62 10.50
N ALA A 107 -6.72 -1.99 10.11
CA ALA A 107 -7.41 -1.39 8.96
C ALA A 107 -7.49 0.14 9.05
N ASP A 108 -7.68 0.68 10.25
CA ASP A 108 -7.69 2.13 10.49
C ASP A 108 -6.32 2.77 10.25
N SER A 109 -5.24 2.11 10.69
CA SER A 109 -3.87 2.57 10.42
C SER A 109 -3.55 2.56 8.93
N ILE A 110 -3.98 1.49 8.22
CA ILE A 110 -3.82 1.40 6.76
C ILE A 110 -4.58 2.53 6.07
N ARG A 111 -5.82 2.81 6.49
CA ARG A 111 -6.62 3.90 5.92
C ARG A 111 -5.96 5.26 6.13
N ALA A 112 -5.58 5.54 7.38
CA ALA A 112 -4.94 6.78 7.80
C ALA A 112 -3.62 7.06 7.04
N MET A 113 -2.87 6.00 6.71
CA MET A 113 -1.58 6.11 6.05
C MET A 113 -1.62 5.92 4.52
N GLY A 114 -2.72 5.37 3.98
CA GLY A 114 -2.86 5.07 2.55
C GLY A 114 -3.18 6.28 1.67
N ASP A 115 -3.74 7.34 2.26
CA ASP A 115 -3.94 8.63 1.60
C ASP A 115 -2.75 9.55 1.92
N LYS A 116 -2.07 10.06 0.89
CA LYS A 116 -0.88 10.91 1.05
C LYS A 116 -1.19 12.26 1.68
N ALA A 117 -2.38 12.81 1.43
CA ALA A 117 -2.80 14.04 2.06
C ALA A 117 -3.11 13.81 3.54
N GLU A 118 -3.88 12.78 3.87
CA GLU A 118 -4.23 12.45 5.25
C GLU A 118 -3.00 12.07 6.07
N SER A 119 -2.13 11.20 5.54
CA SER A 119 -0.90 10.78 6.21
C SER A 119 0.03 11.96 6.51
N LYS A 120 0.15 12.94 5.60
CA LYS A 120 0.93 14.17 5.86
C LYS A 120 0.33 15.03 6.95
N ILE A 121 -0.99 15.19 6.98
CA ILE A 121 -1.68 15.92 8.04
C ILE A 121 -1.39 15.25 9.40
N LEU A 122 -1.43 13.92 9.45
CA LEU A 122 -1.10 13.14 10.65
C LEU A 122 0.35 13.30 11.07
N MET A 123 1.29 13.23 10.13
CA MET A 123 2.72 13.42 10.40
C MET A 123 3.03 14.83 10.91
N LYS A 124 2.45 15.87 10.29
CA LYS A 124 2.55 17.25 10.78
C LYS A 124 2.02 17.38 12.21
N LYS A 125 0.85 16.78 12.49
CA LYS A 125 0.24 16.78 13.84
C LYS A 125 1.12 16.05 14.86
N ALA A 126 1.84 15.02 14.44
CA ALA A 126 2.81 14.30 15.25
C ALA A 126 4.16 15.03 15.42
N GLY A 127 4.31 16.23 14.85
CA GLY A 127 5.55 17.03 14.92
C GLY A 127 6.66 16.56 13.98
N VAL A 128 6.35 15.68 13.03
CA VAL A 128 7.31 15.22 12.01
C VAL A 128 7.43 16.30 10.92
N PRO A 129 8.66 16.78 10.62
CA PRO A 129 8.86 17.72 9.52
C PRO A 129 8.44 17.09 8.19
N THR A 130 7.57 17.78 7.46
CA THR A 130 7.14 17.38 6.12
C THR A 130 7.56 18.39 5.07
N VAL A 131 7.72 17.94 3.83
CA VAL A 131 7.96 18.84 2.68
C VAL A 131 6.87 19.92 2.64
N PRO A 132 7.25 21.22 2.50
CA PRO A 132 6.29 22.31 2.32
C PRO A 132 5.34 21.99 1.17
N GLY A 133 4.04 22.11 1.43
CA GLY A 133 3.02 21.65 0.52
C GLY A 133 1.63 21.94 1.06
N PHE A 134 0.65 21.84 0.17
CA PHE A 134 -0.76 22.00 0.50
C PHE A 134 -1.52 20.74 0.11
N GLU A 135 -2.35 20.29 1.04
CA GLU A 135 -3.20 19.12 0.94
C GLU A 135 -4.67 19.54 0.72
N GLY A 136 -5.49 18.70 0.07
CA GLY A 136 -6.95 18.91 -0.02
C GLY A 136 -7.40 20.10 -0.89
N LEU A 137 -6.62 20.43 -1.93
CA LEU A 137 -6.94 21.50 -2.87
C LEU A 137 -8.01 21.03 -3.87
N GLU A 138 -9.09 21.79 -4.01
CA GLU A 138 -10.24 21.41 -4.84
C GLU A 138 -10.23 22.11 -6.20
N SER A 139 -9.81 23.38 -6.23
CA SER A 139 -9.85 24.21 -7.44
C SER A 139 -8.46 24.57 -7.96
N GLU A 140 -8.34 24.76 -9.27
CA GLU A 140 -7.11 25.22 -9.91
C GLU A 140 -6.58 26.53 -9.31
N LYS A 141 -7.46 27.43 -8.87
CA LYS A 141 -7.07 28.68 -8.20
C LYS A 141 -6.34 28.43 -6.89
N ASP A 142 -6.76 27.41 -6.13
CA ASP A 142 -6.10 27.03 -4.88
C ASP A 142 -4.70 26.49 -5.16
N PHE A 143 -4.55 25.68 -6.22
CA PHE A 143 -3.24 25.20 -6.67
C PHE A 143 -2.31 26.32 -7.13
N VAL A 144 -2.80 27.29 -7.90
CA VAL A 144 -1.99 28.45 -8.34
C VAL A 144 -1.50 29.25 -7.14
N LYS A 145 -2.37 29.52 -6.17
CA LYS A 145 -2.00 30.24 -4.94
C LYS A 145 -0.95 29.46 -4.14
N ALA A 146 -1.20 28.17 -3.92
CA ALA A 146 -0.29 27.26 -3.22
C ALA A 146 1.09 27.21 -3.89
N ALA A 147 1.15 27.08 -5.22
CA ALA A 147 2.40 27.03 -5.97
C ALA A 147 3.20 28.33 -5.85
N LYS A 148 2.53 29.49 -5.82
CA LYS A 148 3.17 30.80 -5.58
C LYS A 148 3.74 30.92 -4.17
N GLU A 149 3.02 30.45 -3.17
CA GLU A 149 3.46 30.49 -1.77
C GLU A 149 4.63 29.53 -1.50
N ILE A 150 4.63 28.33 -2.12
CA ILE A 150 5.74 27.36 -2.04
C ILE A 150 6.97 27.83 -2.84
N GLY A 151 6.72 28.44 -4.01
CA GLY A 151 7.73 28.79 -5.00
C GLY A 151 8.09 27.60 -5.91
N TYR A 152 8.19 27.85 -7.22
CA TYR A 152 8.57 26.86 -8.23
C TYR A 152 10.06 26.43 -8.14
N PRO A 153 10.46 25.25 -8.62
CA PRO A 153 9.59 24.17 -9.12
C PRO A 153 8.77 23.52 -7.99
N VAL A 154 7.60 23.01 -8.36
CA VAL A 154 6.65 22.30 -7.49
C VAL A 154 6.33 20.92 -8.07
N LEU A 155 5.86 20.01 -7.22
CA LEU A 155 5.51 18.65 -7.56
C LEU A 155 4.03 18.44 -7.29
N VAL A 156 3.26 18.22 -8.36
CA VAL A 156 1.85 17.81 -8.29
C VAL A 156 1.81 16.30 -8.09
N LYS A 157 1.01 15.82 -7.14
CA LYS A 157 0.86 14.39 -6.83
C LYS A 157 -0.61 14.00 -6.69
N ALA A 158 -0.97 12.79 -7.11
CA ALA A 158 -2.22 12.16 -6.71
C ALA A 158 -2.26 11.92 -5.19
N ALA A 159 -3.40 12.22 -4.56
CA ALA A 159 -3.61 12.01 -3.12
C ALA A 159 -3.68 10.52 -2.78
N ALA A 160 -4.40 9.74 -3.60
CA ALA A 160 -4.46 8.29 -3.51
C ALA A 160 -3.37 7.61 -4.37
N GLY A 161 -2.97 6.40 -3.97
CA GLY A 161 -2.15 5.50 -4.78
C GLY A 161 -0.64 5.59 -4.58
N GLY A 162 0.10 4.74 -5.32
CA GLY A 162 1.54 4.53 -5.15
C GLY A 162 2.26 4.15 -6.44
N GLY A 163 3.56 3.86 -6.35
CA GLY A 163 4.37 3.39 -7.49
C GLY A 163 4.75 4.47 -8.51
N GLY A 164 4.84 5.73 -8.08
CA GLY A 164 5.33 6.84 -8.90
C GLY A 164 4.34 7.38 -9.96
N LYS A 165 3.13 6.81 -10.05
CA LYS A 165 2.08 7.25 -10.98
C LYS A 165 1.39 8.52 -10.46
N GLY A 166 0.98 9.39 -11.38
CA GLY A 166 0.27 10.63 -11.08
C GLY A 166 1.14 11.69 -10.40
N MET A 167 2.46 11.69 -10.65
CA MET A 167 3.38 12.74 -10.17
C MET A 167 3.94 13.56 -11.33
N ARG A 168 3.94 14.89 -11.21
CA ARG A 168 4.43 15.80 -12.25
C ARG A 168 5.19 16.97 -11.66
N VAL A 169 6.42 17.17 -12.12
CA VAL A 169 7.20 18.37 -11.81
C VAL A 169 6.68 19.50 -12.69
N VAL A 170 6.44 20.66 -12.07
CA VAL A 170 5.99 21.89 -12.72
C VAL A 170 7.04 22.95 -12.41
N ASN A 171 7.68 23.49 -13.44
CA ASN A 171 8.81 24.40 -13.29
C ASN A 171 8.39 25.87 -13.25
N GLU A 172 7.23 26.20 -13.82
CA GLU A 172 6.71 27.56 -13.87
C GLU A 172 5.18 27.62 -13.90
N GLU A 173 4.62 28.80 -13.67
CA GLU A 173 3.17 29.01 -13.54
C GLU A 173 2.38 28.60 -14.79
N GLY A 174 2.93 28.83 -15.99
CA GLY A 174 2.27 28.52 -17.26
C GLY A 174 2.03 27.02 -17.48
N GLU A 175 2.80 26.15 -16.83
CA GLU A 175 2.71 24.69 -16.98
C GLU A 175 1.66 24.06 -16.02
N LEU A 176 1.23 24.79 -14.98
CA LEU A 176 0.49 24.21 -13.86
C LEU A 176 -0.89 23.68 -14.27
N SER A 177 -1.64 24.42 -15.09
CA SER A 177 -3.00 24.04 -15.50
C SER A 177 -3.01 22.69 -16.23
N GLU A 178 -2.14 22.53 -17.22
CA GLU A 178 -2.01 21.29 -17.98
C GLU A 178 -1.56 20.13 -17.09
N ALA A 179 -0.59 20.38 -16.21
CA ALA A 179 -0.10 19.37 -15.27
C ALA A 179 -1.20 18.87 -14.33
N LEU A 180 -2.06 19.76 -13.82
CA LEU A 180 -3.20 19.39 -12.98
C LEU A 180 -4.22 18.52 -13.73
N GLN A 181 -4.62 18.93 -14.93
CA GLN A 181 -5.58 18.17 -15.75
C GLN A 181 -5.05 16.77 -16.10
N ALA A 182 -3.77 16.70 -16.48
CA ALA A 182 -3.12 15.42 -16.76
C ALA A 182 -3.03 14.53 -15.52
N ALA A 183 -2.65 15.09 -14.36
CA ALA A 183 -2.57 14.36 -13.10
C ALA A 183 -3.95 13.86 -12.62
N LYS A 184 -5.01 14.68 -12.72
CA LYS A 184 -6.39 14.28 -12.35
C LYS A 184 -6.86 13.07 -13.16
N ARG A 185 -6.69 13.12 -14.49
CA ARG A 185 -7.07 12.03 -15.40
C ARG A 185 -6.31 10.74 -15.09
N GLU A 186 -5.00 10.85 -14.82
CA GLU A 186 -4.16 9.70 -14.49
C GLU A 186 -4.54 9.09 -13.13
N ALA A 187 -4.80 9.94 -12.13
CA ALA A 187 -5.23 9.53 -10.81
C ALA A 187 -6.60 8.81 -10.85
N LEU A 188 -7.57 9.38 -11.57
CA LEU A 188 -8.90 8.77 -11.75
C LEU A 188 -8.79 7.42 -12.46
N ASN A 189 -8.02 7.32 -13.54
CA ASN A 189 -7.87 6.07 -14.29
C ASN A 189 -7.13 4.98 -13.52
N SER A 190 -6.16 5.36 -12.68
CA SER A 190 -5.30 4.41 -11.96
C SER A 190 -5.89 3.99 -10.61
N PHE A 191 -6.56 4.92 -9.93
CA PHE A 191 -6.93 4.79 -8.52
C PHE A 191 -8.42 5.08 -8.25
N GLY A 192 -9.18 5.58 -9.23
CA GLY A 192 -10.59 5.94 -9.04
C GLY A 192 -10.79 7.20 -8.20
N ASP A 193 -9.74 7.99 -8.01
CA ASP A 193 -9.74 9.20 -7.18
C ASP A 193 -9.01 10.33 -7.91
N GLU A 194 -9.66 11.48 -8.07
CA GLU A 194 -9.12 12.64 -8.78
C GLU A 194 -8.47 13.69 -7.87
N ARG A 195 -8.46 13.47 -6.55
CA ARG A 195 -7.87 14.40 -5.58
C ARG A 195 -6.35 14.49 -5.79
N LEU A 196 -5.84 15.71 -5.79
CA LEU A 196 -4.41 16.01 -5.94
C LEU A 196 -3.90 16.82 -4.74
N LEU A 197 -2.59 16.85 -4.60
CA LEU A 197 -1.84 17.70 -3.67
C LEU A 197 -0.62 18.30 -4.37
N ILE A 198 -0.04 19.34 -3.76
CA ILE A 198 1.14 20.02 -4.30
C ILE A 198 2.20 20.19 -3.23
N GLU A 199 3.45 19.96 -3.61
CA GLU A 199 4.61 20.02 -2.73
C GLU A 199 5.76 20.78 -3.37
N LYS A 200 6.71 21.24 -2.55
CA LYS A 200 7.99 21.70 -3.06
C LYS A 200 8.71 20.54 -3.77
N TYR A 201 9.16 20.77 -5.00
CA TYR A 201 10.02 19.82 -5.67
C TYR A 201 11.45 19.95 -5.12
N ILE A 202 12.05 18.81 -4.75
CA ILE A 202 13.42 18.70 -4.24
C ILE A 202 14.20 17.90 -5.29
N ALA A 203 15.02 18.57 -6.08
CA ALA A 203 15.71 17.97 -7.23
C ALA A 203 16.82 17.01 -6.81
N ASP A 204 17.68 17.42 -5.86
CA ASP A 204 18.85 16.67 -5.42
C ASP A 204 18.63 16.00 -4.05
N GLY A 205 17.42 15.47 -3.84
CA GLY A 205 17.06 14.79 -2.60
C GLY A 205 17.60 13.36 -2.57
N HIS A 206 18.16 12.96 -1.43
CA HIS A 206 18.33 11.54 -1.13
C HIS A 206 17.04 10.99 -0.53
N HIS A 207 16.55 9.88 -1.06
CA HIS A 207 15.45 9.14 -0.43
C HIS A 207 16.04 8.35 0.73
N ILE A 208 15.61 8.67 1.95
CA ILE A 208 15.95 7.94 3.16
C ILE A 208 14.66 7.47 3.79
N GLU A 209 14.58 6.19 4.12
CA GLU A 209 13.41 5.59 4.78
C GLU A 209 13.80 4.85 6.06
N ILE A 210 12.94 4.94 7.08
CA ILE A 210 13.20 4.35 8.39
C ILE A 210 12.31 3.12 8.56
N GLN A 211 12.92 1.97 8.81
CA GLN A 211 12.16 0.77 9.15
C GLN A 211 11.60 0.90 10.57
N VAL A 212 10.31 0.70 10.74
CA VAL A 212 9.66 0.68 12.07
C VAL A 212 9.11 -0.71 12.39
N PHE A 213 9.06 -1.04 13.67
CA PHE A 213 8.40 -2.22 14.19
C PHE A 213 7.64 -1.86 15.48
N GLY A 214 6.43 -2.37 15.62
CA GLY A 214 5.57 -2.12 16.77
C GLY A 214 4.79 -3.36 17.18
N ASP A 215 4.61 -3.55 18.48
CA ASP A 215 3.79 -4.62 19.02
C ASP A 215 2.43 -4.11 19.55
N LYS A 216 1.57 -5.03 19.97
CA LYS A 216 0.25 -4.71 20.54
C LYS A 216 0.30 -4.22 22.00
N HIS A 217 1.50 -4.13 22.59
CA HIS A 217 1.72 -3.71 23.97
C HIS A 217 2.28 -2.27 24.06
N GLY A 218 2.38 -1.58 22.93
CA GLY A 218 2.86 -0.20 22.85
C GLY A 218 4.37 -0.07 22.74
N ASN A 219 5.10 -1.17 22.56
CA ASN A 219 6.53 -1.11 22.27
C ASN A 219 6.75 -0.74 20.80
N LEU A 220 7.64 0.23 20.56
CA LEU A 220 7.99 0.71 19.23
C LEU A 220 9.52 0.80 19.12
N ILE A 221 10.06 0.29 18.03
CA ILE A 221 11.48 0.42 17.68
C ILE A 221 11.62 0.83 16.21
N HIS A 222 12.76 1.41 15.88
CA HIS A 222 13.22 1.50 14.50
C HIS A 222 14.38 0.53 14.26
N LEU A 223 14.51 0.03 13.04
CA LEU A 223 15.61 -0.82 12.60
C LEU A 223 16.46 -0.06 11.57
N PHE A 224 16.95 1.10 12.02
CA PHE A 224 17.76 2.03 11.23
C PHE A 224 17.07 2.47 9.92
N GLU A 225 17.86 3.11 9.07
CA GLU A 225 17.48 3.67 7.78
C GLU A 225 17.99 2.83 6.59
N ARG A 226 17.46 3.10 5.40
CA ARG A 226 17.95 2.63 4.10
C ARG A 226 18.05 3.79 3.13
#